data_AF-A0A0B2UMG5-F1
#
_entry.id   AF-A0A0B2UMG5-F1
#
_cell.length_a   1.000
_cell.length_b   1.000
_cell.length_c   1.000
_cell.angle_alpha   90.00
_cell.angle_beta   90.00
_cell.angle_gamma   90.00
#
_symmetry.space_group_name_H-M   'P 1'
#
loop_
_entity.id
_entity.type
_entity.pdbx_description
1 polymer ?
#
loop_
_entity_poly.entity_id
_entity_poly.type
_entity_poly.pdbx_seq_one_letter_code
_entity_poly.pdbx_strand_id
1 'polypeptide(L)'
;MTNKPGLLPKWLVAHTAIKATYLLIVNNRNSIGFLNSIRSMKPSYVHIALLLSFARLMSLKRITKSRFYIMIAASFFAEGVFFIYGGIHGIYSKMRVLSEVFLDVFTLAWMVFLYPYYLVDVEDERKSQ
;
A
#
# COMPACT_ATOMS: atom_id res chain seq x y z
N MET A 1 17.03 15.37 -11.18
CA MET A 1 15.78 14.82 -10.60
C MET A 1 15.57 15.51 -9.27
N THR A 2 14.89 16.65 -9.27
CA THR A 2 14.53 17.38 -8.05
C THR A 2 13.44 16.56 -7.35
N ASN A 3 13.83 15.79 -6.34
CA ASN A 3 12.88 15.13 -5.44
C ASN A 3 12.09 16.25 -4.74
N LYS A 4 10.90 16.61 -5.23
CA LYS A 4 9.96 17.45 -4.46
C LYS A 4 9.81 16.77 -3.09
N PRO A 5 10.14 17.44 -1.97
CA PRO A 5 10.09 16.84 -0.64
C PRO A 5 8.64 16.63 -0.22
N GLY A 6 8.05 15.56 -0.76
CA GLY A 6 6.65 15.24 -0.58
C GLY A 6 6.42 14.38 0.66
N LEU A 7 5.39 14.72 1.45
CA LEU A 7 4.96 13.90 2.58
C LEU A 7 4.39 12.55 2.13
N LEU A 8 3.73 12.50 0.96
CA LEU A 8 3.08 11.30 0.42
C LEU A 8 4.09 10.20 0.08
N PRO A 9 5.18 10.44 -0.67
CA PRO A 9 6.21 9.41 -0.89
C PRO A 9 6.76 8.82 0.41
N LYS A 10 7.03 9.67 1.41
CA LYS A 10 7.53 9.22 2.72
C LYS A 10 6.52 8.36 3.46
N TRP A 11 5.26 8.80 3.50
CA TRP A 11 4.15 8.04 4.08
C TRP A 11 3.98 6.68 3.39
N LEU A 12 3.94 6.67 2.06
CA LEU A 12 3.78 5.46 1.26
C LEU A 12 4.95 4.48 1.47
N VAL A 13 6.18 4.96 1.56
CA VAL A 13 7.34 4.12 1.87
C VAL A 13 7.24 3.56 3.28
N ALA A 14 6.97 4.40 4.28
CA ALA A 14 6.86 3.96 5.67
C ALA A 14 5.74 2.92 5.84
N HIS A 15 4.55 3.20 5.33
CA HIS A 15 3.41 2.29 5.37
C HIS A 15 3.72 0.96 4.67
N THR A 16 4.26 1.01 3.45
CA THR A 16 4.54 -0.20 2.67
C THR A 16 5.69 -1.01 3.29
N ALA A 17 6.71 -0.36 3.85
CA ALA A 17 7.81 -1.03 4.54
C ALA A 17 7.36 -1.69 5.85
N ILE A 18 6.57 -0.98 6.68
CA ILE A 18 6.01 -1.54 7.93
C ILE A 18 5.16 -2.77 7.60
N LYS A 19 4.29 -2.67 6.60
CA LYS A 19 3.41 -3.77 6.16
C LYS A 19 4.20 -4.96 5.61
N ALA A 20 5.20 -4.71 4.76
CA ALA A 20 6.06 -5.77 4.21
C ALA A 20 6.84 -6.48 5.33
N THR A 21 7.43 -5.74 6.28
CA THR A 21 8.12 -6.31 7.44
C THR A 21 7.18 -7.15 8.30
N TYR A 22 5.98 -6.63 8.59
CA TYR A 22 4.97 -7.39 9.32
C TYR A 22 4.60 -8.71 8.60
N LEU A 23 4.36 -8.66 7.29
CA LEU A 23 4.05 -9.85 6.49
C LEU A 23 5.21 -10.84 6.45
N LEU A 24 6.46 -10.37 6.37
CA LEU A 24 7.64 -11.23 6.40
C LEU A 24 7.80 -11.94 7.75
N ILE A 25 7.56 -11.23 8.86
CA ILE A 25 7.60 -11.81 10.21
C ILE A 25 6.52 -12.88 10.36
N VAL A 26 5.30 -12.61 9.88
CA VAL A 26 4.19 -13.58 9.93
C VAL A 26 4.44 -14.78 9.01
N ASN A 27 5.10 -14.59 7.87
CA ASN A 27 5.41 -15.66 6.93
C ASN A 27 6.55 -16.57 7.41
N ASN A 28 7.54 -16.01 8.11
CA ASN A 28 8.69 -16.75 8.62
C ASN A 28 8.33 -17.45 9.94
N ARG A 29 7.55 -18.53 9.83
CA ARG A 29 6.86 -19.32 10.86
C ARG A 29 7.67 -19.78 12.08
N ASN A 30 8.98 -19.55 12.14
CA ASN A 30 9.86 -20.14 13.16
C ASN A 30 10.30 -19.21 14.29
N SER A 31 10.10 -17.88 14.23
CA SER A 31 10.93 -17.01 15.09
C SER A 31 10.29 -16.47 16.37
N ILE A 32 8.96 -16.41 16.53
CA ILE A 32 8.35 -15.76 17.72
C ILE A 32 7.02 -16.43 18.08
N GLY A 33 7.01 -17.25 19.14
CA GLY A 33 5.82 -17.94 19.68
C GLY A 33 4.66 -17.03 20.10
N PHE A 34 4.85 -15.72 20.12
CA PHE A 34 3.84 -14.70 20.44
C PHE A 34 2.78 -14.51 19.34
N LEU A 35 3.09 -14.84 18.07
CA LEU A 35 2.22 -14.59 16.92
C LEU A 35 1.28 -15.75 16.55
N ASN A 36 1.29 -16.84 17.32
CA ASN A 36 0.42 -18.01 17.09
C ASN A 36 -1.09 -17.71 17.18
N SER A 37 -1.48 -16.54 17.71
CA SER A 37 -2.88 -16.07 17.70
C SER A 37 -3.35 -15.59 16.30
N ILE A 38 -2.43 -15.16 15.42
CA ILE A 38 -2.75 -14.65 14.07
C ILE A 38 -2.69 -15.78 13.03
N ARG A 39 -3.22 -16.96 13.40
CA ARG A 39 -3.00 -18.27 12.76
C ARG A 39 -3.66 -18.46 11.38
N SER A 40 -4.41 -17.49 10.86
CA SER A 40 -5.38 -17.74 9.78
C SER A 40 -5.03 -17.16 8.41
N MET A 41 -3.80 -16.70 8.16
CA MET A 41 -3.46 -16.24 6.80
C MET A 41 -3.19 -17.44 5.88
N LYS A 42 -4.02 -17.59 4.84
CA LYS A 42 -3.71 -18.48 3.73
C LYS A 42 -2.40 -18.01 3.07
N PRO A 43 -1.41 -18.89 2.87
CA PRO A 43 -0.09 -18.50 2.39
C PRO A 43 -0.11 -17.78 1.05
N SER A 44 -1.05 -18.11 0.15
CA SER A 44 -1.23 -17.44 -1.14
C SER A 44 -1.51 -15.93 -1.02
N TYR A 45 -2.27 -15.50 -0.01
CA TYR A 45 -2.61 -14.08 0.17
C TYR A 45 -1.42 -13.27 0.65
N VAL A 46 -0.56 -13.85 1.49
CA VAL A 46 0.67 -13.20 1.96
C VAL A 46 1.59 -12.91 0.77
N HIS A 47 1.66 -13.83 -0.20
CA HIS A 47 2.49 -13.67 -1.39
C HIS A 47 1.95 -12.57 -2.31
N ILE A 48 0.63 -12.52 -2.52
CA ILE A 48 -0.02 -11.45 -3.31
C ILE A 48 0.18 -10.08 -2.66
N ALA A 49 0.00 -9.98 -1.33
CA ALA A 49 0.18 -8.72 -0.59
C ALA A 49 1.65 -8.25 -0.60
N LEU A 50 2.61 -9.17 -0.51
CA LEU A 50 4.03 -8.86 -0.69
C LEU A 50 4.33 -8.38 -2.11
N LEU A 51 3.79 -9.05 -3.13
CA LEU A 51 3.97 -8.66 -4.53
C LEU A 51 3.41 -7.25 -4.79
N LEU A 52 2.22 -6.94 -4.27
CA LEU A 52 1.63 -5.60 -4.33
C LEU A 52 2.50 -4.56 -3.62
N SER A 53 3.04 -4.90 -2.44
CA SER A 53 3.95 -4.03 -1.69
C SER A 53 5.24 -3.72 -2.47
N PHE A 54 5.85 -4.72 -3.10
CA PHE A 54 7.02 -4.52 -3.97
C PHE A 54 6.69 -3.69 -5.21
N ALA A 55 5.55 -3.96 -5.85
CA ALA A 55 5.08 -3.19 -6.99
C ALA A 55 4.91 -1.70 -6.64
N ARG A 56 4.33 -1.38 -5.46
CA ARG A 56 4.21 0.00 -4.96
C ARG A 56 5.56 0.64 -4.74
N LEU A 57 6.48 -0.02 -4.04
CA LEU A 57 7.83 0.51 -3.77
C LEU A 57 8.59 0.83 -5.07
N MET A 58 8.48 -0.03 -6.08
CA MET A 58 9.08 0.21 -7.40
C MET A 58 8.43 1.38 -8.13
N SER A 59 7.11 1.51 -8.03
CA SER A 59 6.33 2.60 -8.64
C SER A 59 6.62 3.96 -8.01
N LEU A 60 6.91 3.96 -6.71
CA LEU A 60 7.14 5.14 -5.90
C LEU A 60 8.32 5.98 -6.40
N LYS A 61 9.34 5.32 -6.99
CA LYS A 61 10.47 5.98 -7.66
C LYS A 61 10.05 6.88 -8.83
N ARG A 62 8.85 6.71 -9.37
CA ARG A 62 8.32 7.43 -10.53
C ARG A 62 6.94 8.04 -10.25
N ILE A 63 6.62 8.33 -8.99
CA ILE A 63 5.30 8.83 -8.54
C ILE A 63 4.85 10.13 -9.21
N THR A 64 5.79 10.95 -9.71
CA THR A 64 5.50 12.19 -10.45
C THR A 64 4.90 11.95 -11.84
N LYS A 65 4.82 10.69 -12.30
CA LYS A 65 4.15 10.32 -13.54
C LYS A 65 2.77 9.76 -13.24
N SER A 66 1.74 10.33 -13.87
CA SER A 66 0.33 9.94 -13.70
C SER A 66 0.10 8.43 -13.74
N ARG A 67 0.72 7.71 -14.70
CA ARG A 67 0.59 6.24 -14.81
C ARG A 67 1.04 5.49 -13.55
N PHE A 68 2.17 5.88 -12.96
CA PHE A 68 2.70 5.22 -11.76
C PHE A 68 1.89 5.59 -10.52
N TYR A 69 1.39 6.81 -10.48
CA TYR A 69 0.50 7.27 -9.42
C TYR A 69 -0.82 6.47 -9.42
N ILE A 70 -1.46 6.32 -10.58
CA ILE A 70 -2.67 5.49 -10.76
C ILE A 70 -2.38 4.03 -10.40
N MET A 71 -1.21 3.51 -10.79
CA MET A 71 -0.82 2.13 -10.44
C MET A 71 -0.67 1.91 -8.93
N ILE A 72 -0.13 2.90 -8.21
CA ILE A 72 -0.07 2.86 -6.73
C ILE A 72 -1.49 2.88 -6.16
N ALA A 73 -2.35 3.79 -6.62
CA ALA A 73 -3.72 3.90 -6.14
C ALA A 73 -4.52 2.60 -6.40
N ALA A 74 -4.45 2.07 -7.62
CA ALA A 74 -5.09 0.81 -7.98
C ALA A 74 -4.59 -0.36 -7.13
N SER A 75 -3.30 -0.36 -6.77
CA SER A 75 -2.73 -1.36 -5.88
C SER A 75 -3.30 -1.29 -4.45
N PHE A 76 -3.48 -0.09 -3.88
CA PHE A 76 -4.16 0.08 -2.58
C PHE A 76 -5.63 -0.33 -2.65
N PHE A 77 -6.32 0.06 -3.72
CA PHE A 77 -7.72 -0.31 -3.92
C PHE A 77 -7.90 -1.84 -4.01
N ALA A 78 -7.07 -2.52 -4.81
CA ALA A 78 -7.11 -3.96 -4.94
C ALA A 78 -6.85 -4.66 -3.59
N GLU A 79 -5.90 -4.17 -2.80
CA GLU A 79 -5.61 -4.71 -1.47
C GLU A 79 -6.80 -4.55 -0.51
N GLY A 80 -7.43 -3.37 -0.48
CA GLY A 80 -8.63 -3.15 0.33
C GLY A 80 -9.77 -4.10 -0.05
N VAL A 81 -10.01 -4.31 -1.36
CA VAL A 81 -10.99 -5.28 -1.85
C VAL A 81 -10.64 -6.71 -1.40
N PHE A 82 -9.37 -7.11 -1.47
CA PHE A 82 -8.93 -8.42 -0.98
C PHE A 82 -9.14 -8.60 0.52
N PHE A 83 -8.90 -7.57 1.33
CA PHE A 83 -9.15 -7.62 2.77
C PHE A 83 -10.63 -7.72 3.11
N ILE A 84 -11.49 -6.96 2.41
CA ILE A 84 -12.95 -7.06 2.56
C ILE A 84 -13.41 -8.48 2.19
N TYR A 85 -12.99 -8.98 1.04
CA TYR A 85 -13.34 -10.33 0.58
C TYR A 85 -12.88 -11.41 1.58
N GLY A 86 -11.65 -11.32 2.06
CA GLY A 86 -11.12 -12.23 3.08
C GLY A 86 -11.85 -12.11 4.43
N GLY A 87 -12.31 -10.91 4.78
CA GLY A 87 -13.13 -10.65 5.96
C GLY A 87 -14.50 -11.32 5.90
N ILE A 88 -15.18 -11.21 4.75
CA ILE A 88 -16.49 -11.87 4.51
C ILE A 88 -16.37 -13.39 4.62
N HIS A 89 -15.26 -13.97 4.15
CA HIS A 89 -14.99 -15.40 4.22
C HIS A 89 -14.43 -15.88 5.58
N GLY A 90 -14.35 -15.01 6.58
CA GLY A 90 -13.85 -15.35 7.91
C GLY A 90 -12.36 -15.69 7.96
N ILE A 91 -11.58 -15.32 6.93
CA ILE A 91 -10.13 -15.56 6.87
C ILE A 91 -9.40 -14.63 7.85
N TYR A 92 -9.94 -13.43 8.07
CA TYR A 92 -9.34 -12.39 8.92
C TYR A 92 -10.28 -12.00 10.06
N SER A 93 -9.70 -11.58 11.20
CA SER A 93 -10.49 -11.02 12.30
C SER A 93 -11.12 -9.69 11.88
N LYS A 94 -12.32 -9.40 12.40
CA LYS A 94 -13.07 -8.17 12.07
C LYS A 94 -12.25 -6.90 12.34
N MET A 95 -11.53 -6.86 13.48
CA MET A 95 -10.69 -5.73 13.85
C MET A 95 -9.55 -5.50 12.85
N ARG A 96 -8.96 -6.58 12.32
CA ARG A 96 -7.90 -6.49 11.32
C ARG A 96 -8.43 -6.00 9.98
N VAL A 97 -9.57 -6.52 9.53
CA VAL A 97 -10.21 -6.07 8.29
C VAL A 97 -10.52 -4.58 8.39
N LEU A 98 -11.09 -4.15 9.52
CA LEU A 98 -11.43 -2.75 9.76
C LEU A 98 -10.18 -1.86 9.72
N SER A 99 -9.10 -2.22 10.40
CA SER A 99 -7.86 -1.43 10.41
C SER A 99 -7.20 -1.36 9.04
N GLU A 100 -7.17 -2.46 8.29
CA GLU A 100 -6.53 -2.52 6.96
C GLU A 100 -7.34 -1.71 5.94
N VAL A 101 -8.65 -1.90 5.90
CA VAL A 101 -9.54 -1.14 5.01
C VAL A 101 -9.51 0.34 5.35
N PHE A 102 -9.50 0.71 6.64
CA PHE A 102 -9.37 2.10 7.06
C PHE A 102 -8.06 2.72 6.56
N LEU A 103 -6.93 2.03 6.72
CA LEU A 103 -5.62 2.52 6.25
C LEU A 103 -5.55 2.65 4.73
N ASP A 104 -6.13 1.69 4.00
CA ASP A 104 -6.18 1.72 2.53
C ASP A 104 -7.04 2.90 2.03
N VAL A 105 -8.24 3.08 2.60
CA VAL A 105 -9.14 4.20 2.27
C VAL A 105 -8.52 5.55 2.64
N PHE A 106 -7.93 5.65 3.84
CA PHE A 106 -7.23 6.86 4.27
C PHE A 106 -6.09 7.21 3.32
N THR A 107 -5.29 6.22 2.92
CA THR A 107 -4.17 6.42 2.00
C THR A 107 -4.66 6.82 0.61
N LEU A 108 -5.74 6.22 0.10
CA LEU A 108 -6.35 6.61 -1.16
C LEU A 108 -6.90 8.04 -1.13
N ALA A 109 -7.59 8.42 -0.05
CA ALA A 109 -8.08 9.79 0.14
C ALA A 109 -6.92 10.79 0.18
N TRP A 110 -5.85 10.44 0.91
CA TRP A 110 -4.63 11.24 1.00
C TRP A 110 -3.93 11.40 -0.35
N MET A 111 -3.90 10.33 -1.15
CA MET A 111 -3.44 10.39 -2.53
C MET A 111 -4.29 11.40 -3.29
N VAL A 112 -5.60 11.18 -3.45
CA VAL A 112 -6.50 12.06 -4.21
C VAL A 112 -6.35 13.53 -3.80
N PHE A 113 -6.28 13.80 -2.49
CA PHE A 113 -6.07 15.16 -1.96
C PHE A 113 -4.76 15.79 -2.43
N LEU A 114 -3.66 15.03 -2.47
CA LEU A 114 -2.36 15.52 -2.93
C LEU A 114 -2.11 15.35 -4.43
N TYR A 115 -3.08 14.83 -5.20
CA TYR A 115 -2.97 14.68 -6.65
C TYR A 115 -2.51 15.99 -7.34
N PRO A 116 -3.10 17.17 -7.04
CA PRO A 116 -2.69 18.41 -7.70
C PRO A 116 -1.22 18.75 -7.48
N TYR A 117 -0.73 18.58 -6.25
CA TYR A 117 0.65 18.89 -5.86
C TYR A 117 1.71 18.07 -6.61
N TYR A 118 1.40 16.81 -6.98
CA TYR A 118 2.35 15.92 -7.64
C TYR A 118 2.23 15.90 -9.17
N LEU A 119 1.05 16.19 -9.72
CA LEU A 119 0.77 15.94 -11.14
C LEU A 119 0.39 17.18 -11.94
N VAL A 120 -0.27 18.18 -11.32
CA VAL A 120 -0.72 19.39 -12.05
C VAL A 120 0.47 20.30 -12.35
N ASP A 121 1.31 20.59 -11.36
CA ASP A 121 2.52 21.42 -11.56
C ASP A 121 3.49 20.85 -12.60
N VAL A 122 3.57 19.52 -12.72
CA VAL A 122 4.51 18.85 -13.63
C VAL A 122 4.01 18.88 -15.07
N GLU A 123 2.69 18.86 -15.28
CA GLU A 123 2.10 18.99 -16.63
C GLU A 123 2.22 20.42 -17.16
N ASP A 124 2.08 21.43 -16.30
CA ASP A 124 2.21 22.83 -16.70
C ASP A 124 3.67 23.21 -17.03
N GLU A 125 4.65 22.72 -16.27
CA GLU A 125 6.08 22.87 -16.60
C GLU A 125 6.45 22.19 -17.94
N ARG A 126 5.75 21.11 -18.31
CA ARG A 126 6.01 20.36 -19.55
C ARG A 126 5.39 20.97 -20.79
N LYS A 127 4.30 21.74 -20.64
CA LYS A 127 3.63 22.46 -21.73
C LYS A 127 4.27 23.81 -22.03
N SER A 128 5.11 24.30 -21.12
CA SER A 128 5.84 25.57 -21.24
C SER A 128 7.29 25.41 -21.74
N GLN A 129 7.71 24.18 -22.06
CA GLN A 129 8.94 23.83 -22.78
C GLN A 129 8.62 23.33 -24.18
#